data_AF-G1SX71-F1
#
_entry.id   AF-G1SX71-F1
#
_cell.length_a   1.000
_cell.length_b   1.000
_cell.length_c   1.000
_cell.angle_alpha   90.00
_cell.angle_beta   90.00
_cell.angle_gamma   90.00
#
_symmetry.space_group_name_H-M   'P 1'
#
loop_
_entity.id
_entity.type
_entity.pdbx_description
1 polymer ?
#
loop_
_entity_poly.entity_id
_entity_poly.type
_entity_poly.pdbx_seq_one_letter_code
_entity_poly.pdbx_strand_id
1 'polypeptide(L)'
;MVLFFFENYTGVQMYLVIFPEGTRYNPEQTEVLLASQTFAAQQGLPVLKHVLTPRIKATHVAFDSMKNYLDAIYDVTVVYEGKTDKGQRKVSPSMTEFLCKECLKIHIHIDRIDKKDVPEEEAYMRRWLQERFEIKDKLLLEFYDSPDPERRDRFPGKSVHSKLSLKKTLPSVLVLSGLTVGMLMTEAGRKLFPLVL
;
A
#
# COMPACT_ATOMS: atom_id res chain seq x y z
N MET A 1 -0.64 -2.51 -1.82
CA MET A 1 -1.42 -2.80 -0.61
C MET A 1 -0.55 -3.42 0.47
N VAL A 2 -0.77 -3.07 1.73
CA VAL A 2 0.03 -3.56 2.86
C VAL A 2 -0.89 -4.22 3.89
N LEU A 3 -0.65 -5.49 4.20
CA LEU A 3 -1.17 -6.12 5.40
C LEU A 3 -0.17 -5.89 6.54
N PHE A 4 -0.58 -5.20 7.59
CA PHE A 4 0.20 -5.10 8.83
C PHE A 4 -0.26 -6.16 9.83
N PHE A 5 0.69 -6.96 10.30
CA PHE A 5 0.54 -7.88 11.43
C PHE A 5 1.08 -7.17 12.68
N PHE A 6 0.29 -7.13 13.77
CA PHE A 6 0.74 -6.57 15.05
C PHE A 6 0.97 -7.69 16.06
N GLU A 7 2.15 -7.70 16.66
CA GLU A 7 2.51 -8.60 17.77
C GLU A 7 2.72 -7.82 19.07
N ASN A 8 2.20 -8.36 20.18
CA ASN A 8 2.40 -7.89 21.55
C ASN A 8 2.77 -9.07 22.46
N TYR A 9 4.05 -9.45 22.54
CA TYR A 9 4.45 -10.51 23.48
C TYR A 9 5.59 -10.17 24.45
N THR A 10 6.20 -8.98 24.38
CA THR A 10 7.31 -8.60 25.28
C THR A 10 7.39 -7.12 25.61
N GLY A 11 6.34 -6.34 25.35
CA GLY A 11 6.38 -4.87 25.43
C GLY A 11 7.07 -4.19 24.24
N VAL A 12 7.57 -4.97 23.27
CA VAL A 12 8.07 -4.47 21.99
C VAL A 12 7.00 -4.67 20.92
N GLN A 13 6.59 -3.57 20.29
CA GLN A 13 5.65 -3.59 19.17
C GLN A 13 6.39 -4.00 17.89
N MET A 14 6.01 -5.13 17.31
CA MET A 14 6.52 -5.58 16.01
C MET A 14 5.45 -5.44 14.93
N TYR A 15 5.89 -5.06 13.72
CA TYR A 15 5.05 -4.93 12.54
C TYR A 15 5.63 -5.74 11.37
N LEU A 16 4.86 -6.69 10.83
CA LEU A 16 5.18 -7.34 9.56
C LEU A 16 4.30 -6.78 8.45
N VAL A 17 4.93 -6.43 7.33
CA VAL A 17 4.28 -5.89 6.14
C VAL A 17 4.33 -6.93 5.02
N ILE A 18 3.17 -7.38 4.56
CA ILE A 18 3.04 -8.31 3.43
C ILE A 18 2.32 -7.64 2.26
N PHE A 19 2.86 -7.87 1.06
CA PHE A 19 2.25 -7.49 -0.22
C PHE A 19 1.81 -8.75 -0.97
N PRO A 20 0.55 -9.21 -0.83
CA PRO A 20 0.12 -10.46 -1.47
C PRO A 20 0.12 -10.41 -3.01
N GLU A 21 0.09 -9.22 -3.60
CA GLU A 21 0.23 -8.98 -5.05
C GLU A 21 1.63 -9.33 -5.56
N GLY A 22 2.63 -9.36 -4.66
CA GLY A 22 4.04 -9.61 -4.98
C GLY A 22 4.76 -8.44 -5.67
N THR A 23 4.02 -7.55 -6.35
CA THR A 23 4.55 -6.34 -7.00
C THR A 23 3.59 -5.18 -6.82
N ARG A 24 4.03 -3.96 -7.14
CA ARG A 24 3.15 -2.78 -7.13
C ARG A 24 2.29 -2.80 -8.40
N TYR A 25 0.99 -2.54 -8.25
CA TYR A 25 0.13 -2.27 -9.39
C TYR A 25 0.68 -1.10 -10.22
N ASN A 26 0.97 -1.37 -11.49
CA ASN A 26 1.42 -0.36 -12.43
C ASN A 26 0.53 -0.39 -13.69
N PRO A 27 -0.27 0.67 -13.94
CA PRO A 27 -1.13 0.77 -15.12
C PRO A 27 -0.35 0.78 -16.44
N GLU A 28 0.93 1.18 -16.43
CA GLU A 28 1.79 1.18 -17.62
C GLU A 28 2.39 -0.21 -17.93
N GLN A 29 2.34 -1.15 -16.97
CA GLN A 29 2.82 -2.51 -17.14
C GLN A 29 1.68 -3.45 -17.56
N THR A 30 1.16 -3.23 -18.76
CA THR A 30 0.05 -4.00 -19.33
C THR A 30 0.28 -5.50 -19.32
N GLU A 31 1.51 -5.97 -19.55
CA GLU A 31 1.87 -7.40 -19.52
C GLU A 31 1.58 -8.06 -18.16
N VAL A 32 1.92 -7.40 -17.06
CA VAL A 32 1.72 -7.93 -15.71
C VAL A 32 0.23 -7.97 -15.38
N LEU A 33 -0.52 -6.95 -15.82
CA LEU A 33 -1.97 -6.89 -15.67
C LEU A 33 -2.66 -8.00 -16.46
N LEU A 34 -2.32 -8.15 -17.75
CA LEU A 34 -2.87 -9.20 -18.61
C LEU A 34 -2.54 -10.59 -18.09
N ALA A 35 -1.31 -10.82 -17.62
CA ALA A 35 -0.92 -12.09 -17.00
C ALA A 35 -1.75 -12.38 -15.74
N SER A 36 -1.98 -11.36 -14.90
CA SER A 36 -2.81 -11.50 -13.70
C SER A 36 -4.27 -11.80 -14.04
N GLN A 37 -4.84 -11.09 -15.01
CA GLN A 37 -6.22 -11.29 -15.46
C GLN A 37 -6.41 -12.66 -16.13
N THR A 38 -5.44 -13.08 -16.94
CA THR A 38 -5.44 -14.41 -17.57
C THR A 38 -5.37 -15.51 -16.52
N PHE A 39 -4.52 -15.35 -15.51
CA PHE A 39 -4.45 -16.27 -14.38
C PHE A 39 -5.78 -16.35 -13.62
N ALA A 40 -6.40 -15.21 -13.31
CA ALA A 40 -7.70 -15.18 -12.66
C ALA A 40 -8.77 -15.91 -13.49
N ALA A 41 -8.85 -15.64 -14.80
CA ALA A 41 -9.78 -16.29 -15.70
C ALA A 41 -9.57 -17.81 -15.81
N GLN A 42 -8.31 -18.26 -15.89
CA GLN A 42 -7.96 -19.69 -15.93
C GLN A 42 -8.32 -20.43 -14.64
N GLN A 43 -8.25 -19.76 -13.49
CA GLN A 43 -8.59 -20.32 -12.19
C GLN A 43 -10.08 -20.15 -11.83
N GLY A 44 -10.90 -19.56 -12.73
CA GLY A 44 -12.31 -19.27 -12.47
C GLY A 44 -12.54 -18.21 -11.38
N LEU A 45 -11.53 -17.36 -11.13
CA LEU A 45 -11.61 -16.25 -10.17
C LEU A 45 -12.12 -14.98 -10.86
N PRO A 46 -12.76 -14.06 -10.13
CA PRO A 46 -13.15 -12.76 -10.67
C PRO A 46 -11.93 -11.98 -11.20
N VAL A 47 -12.10 -11.40 -12.40
CA VAL A 47 -11.05 -10.61 -13.05
C VAL A 47 -11.04 -9.20 -12.45
N LEU A 48 -10.00 -8.92 -11.66
CA LEU A 48 -9.81 -7.63 -10.98
C LEU A 48 -9.21 -6.59 -11.95
N LYS A 49 -9.59 -5.31 -11.79
CA LYS A 49 -9.18 -4.21 -12.69
C LYS A 49 -8.17 -3.26 -12.08
N HIS A 50 -8.30 -2.96 -10.80
CA HIS A 50 -7.55 -1.93 -10.07
C HIS A 50 -6.51 -2.51 -9.10
N VAL A 51 -6.49 -3.84 -8.94
CA VAL A 51 -5.54 -4.59 -8.12
C VAL A 51 -5.10 -5.88 -8.84
N LEU A 52 -3.91 -6.39 -8.49
CA LEU A 52 -3.45 -7.69 -8.98
C LEU A 52 -4.06 -8.85 -8.19
N THR A 53 -4.16 -10.01 -8.81
CA THR A 53 -4.61 -11.26 -8.15
C THR A 53 -3.65 -11.65 -7.01
N PRO A 54 -4.13 -11.84 -5.77
CA PRO A 54 -3.28 -12.17 -4.63
C PRO A 54 -2.66 -13.57 -4.71
N ARG A 55 -1.45 -13.68 -4.17
CA ARG A 55 -0.76 -14.94 -3.90
C ARG A 55 -0.84 -15.29 -2.42
N ILE A 56 -1.38 -16.48 -2.12
CA ILE A 56 -1.69 -16.89 -0.74
C ILE A 56 -0.46 -17.34 0.07
N LYS A 57 0.55 -17.93 -0.57
CA LYS A 57 1.63 -18.67 0.11
C LYS A 57 2.32 -17.87 1.21
N ALA A 58 2.78 -16.65 0.91
CA ALA A 58 3.48 -15.81 1.87
C ALA A 58 2.57 -15.38 3.04
N THR A 59 1.32 -15.02 2.72
CA THR A 59 0.32 -14.63 3.73
C THR A 59 0.00 -15.78 4.67
N HIS A 60 -0.20 -17.00 4.14
CA HIS A 60 -0.52 -18.19 4.92
C HIS A 60 0.63 -18.57 5.85
N VAL A 61 1.86 -18.67 5.33
CA VAL A 61 3.04 -18.99 6.14
C VAL A 61 3.26 -17.96 7.25
N ALA A 62 3.12 -16.67 6.93
CA ALA A 62 3.28 -15.61 7.92
C ALA A 62 2.19 -15.63 9.00
N PHE A 63 0.92 -15.85 8.60
CA PHE A 63 -0.18 -15.97 9.55
C PHE A 63 -0.01 -17.19 10.44
N ASP A 64 0.28 -18.37 9.88
CA ASP A 64 0.42 -19.61 10.64
C ASP A 64 1.58 -19.53 11.65
N SER A 65 2.68 -18.88 11.29
CA SER A 65 3.83 -18.65 12.19
C SER A 65 3.51 -17.71 13.36
N MET A 66 2.60 -16.74 13.15
CA MET A 66 2.37 -15.64 14.09
C MET A 66 0.98 -15.62 14.73
N LYS A 67 0.06 -16.54 14.37
CA LYS A 67 -1.35 -16.51 14.81
C LYS A 67 -1.55 -16.48 16.32
N ASN A 68 -0.61 -17.06 17.07
CA ASN A 68 -0.62 -17.05 18.54
C ASN A 68 -0.25 -15.70 19.13
N TYR A 69 0.52 -14.90 18.39
CA TYR A 69 1.09 -13.63 18.81
C TYR A 69 0.36 -12.41 18.20
N LEU A 70 -0.45 -12.64 17.17
CA LEU A 70 -1.18 -11.61 16.47
C LEU A 70 -2.48 -11.24 17.18
N ASP A 71 -2.71 -9.94 17.33
CA ASP A 71 -3.98 -9.38 17.81
C ASP A 71 -4.99 -9.17 16.67
N ALA A 72 -4.55 -8.53 15.59
CA ALA A 72 -5.38 -8.17 14.44
C ALA A 72 -4.53 -7.98 13.18
N ILE A 73 -5.17 -8.15 12.03
CA ILE A 73 -4.62 -7.86 10.72
C ILE A 73 -5.18 -6.52 10.25
N TYR A 74 -4.30 -5.60 9.84
CA TYR A 74 -4.74 -4.33 9.26
C TYR A 74 -4.54 -4.34 7.76
N ASP A 75 -5.65 -4.16 7.07
CA ASP A 75 -5.72 -4.13 5.63
C ASP A 75 -5.72 -2.67 5.16
N VAL A 76 -4.59 -2.25 4.59
CA VAL A 76 -4.35 -0.85 4.24
C VAL A 76 -4.32 -0.65 2.73
N THR A 77 -5.23 0.21 2.26
CA THR A 77 -5.31 0.67 0.87
C THR A 77 -4.94 2.15 0.81
N VAL A 78 -3.94 2.48 0.00
CA VAL A 78 -3.40 3.83 -0.15
C VAL A 78 -3.62 4.31 -1.58
N VAL A 79 -4.19 5.50 -1.73
CA VAL A 79 -4.42 6.17 -3.01
C VAL A 79 -3.84 7.58 -2.97
N TYR A 80 -3.16 7.96 -4.05
CA TYR A 80 -2.56 9.28 -4.23
C TYR A 80 -3.45 10.12 -5.16
N GLU A 81 -3.95 11.25 -4.67
CA GLU A 81 -4.79 12.19 -5.43
C GLU A 81 -3.93 13.05 -6.36
N GLY A 82 -4.47 13.45 -7.52
CA GLY A 82 -3.81 14.34 -8.47
C GLY A 82 -2.97 13.65 -9.56
N LYS A 83 -2.97 12.31 -9.60
CA LYS A 83 -2.29 11.51 -10.63
C LYS A 83 -3.31 10.74 -11.50
N THR A 84 -4.44 11.37 -11.81
CA THR A 84 -5.43 10.89 -12.80
C THR A 84 -5.39 11.82 -14.00
N ASP A 85 -5.02 11.31 -15.18
CA ASP A 85 -5.00 12.08 -16.43
C ASP A 85 -6.02 11.44 -17.36
N LYS A 86 -7.03 12.21 -17.78
CA LYS A 86 -8.10 11.75 -18.69
C LYS A 86 -8.81 10.46 -18.24
N GLY A 87 -8.97 10.27 -16.92
CA GLY A 87 -9.65 9.10 -16.36
C GLY A 87 -8.79 7.84 -16.24
N GLN A 88 -7.50 7.90 -16.55
CA GLN A 88 -6.57 6.79 -16.32
C GLN A 88 -5.67 7.08 -15.11
N ARG A 89 -5.52 6.07 -14.26
CA ARG A 89 -4.61 6.07 -13.11
C ARG A 89 -3.17 6.15 -13.62
N LYS A 90 -2.37 7.11 -13.14
CA LYS A 90 -0.91 7.12 -13.37
C LYS A 90 -0.19 6.26 -12.34
N VAL A 91 1.07 5.94 -12.63
CA VAL A 91 1.98 5.23 -11.73
C VAL A 91 2.02 5.92 -10.36
N SER A 92 2.12 5.12 -9.28
CA SER A 92 2.28 5.68 -7.94
C SER A 92 3.59 6.48 -7.84
N PRO A 93 3.59 7.63 -7.16
CA PRO A 93 4.76 8.52 -7.11
C PRO A 93 5.97 7.80 -6.50
N SER A 94 7.15 8.13 -7.02
CA SER A 94 8.40 7.81 -6.33
C SER A 94 8.50 8.57 -4.99
N MET A 95 9.41 8.14 -4.10
CA MET A 95 9.62 8.85 -2.83
C MET A 95 10.05 10.30 -3.08
N THR A 96 10.83 10.54 -4.13
CA THR A 96 11.27 11.86 -4.55
C THR A 96 10.10 12.72 -5.02
N GLU A 97 9.22 12.20 -5.87
CA GLU A 97 8.00 12.92 -6.31
C GLU A 97 7.07 13.27 -5.15
N PHE A 98 6.93 12.33 -4.20
CA PHE A 98 6.15 12.56 -2.99
C PHE A 98 6.74 13.71 -2.15
N LEU A 99 8.05 13.70 -1.91
CA LEU A 99 8.75 14.75 -1.16
C LEU A 99 8.73 16.11 -1.88
N CYS A 100 8.76 16.09 -3.22
CA CYS A 100 8.68 17.28 -4.07
C CYS A 100 7.24 17.83 -4.24
N LYS A 101 6.26 17.35 -3.45
CA LYS A 101 4.85 17.78 -3.45
C LYS A 101 4.09 17.54 -4.75
N GLU A 102 4.48 16.57 -5.56
CA GLU A 102 3.69 16.20 -6.75
C GLU A 102 2.37 15.48 -6.40
N CYS A 103 2.15 15.16 -5.12
CA CYS A 103 0.90 14.59 -4.60
C CYS A 103 0.41 15.45 -3.44
N LEU A 104 -0.68 16.20 -3.65
CA LEU A 104 -1.22 17.13 -2.66
C LEU A 104 -2.02 16.44 -1.56
N LYS A 105 -2.59 15.26 -1.84
CA LYS A 105 -3.46 14.54 -0.92
C LYS A 105 -3.32 13.04 -1.07
N ILE A 106 -3.28 12.36 0.06
CA ILE A 106 -3.24 10.90 0.15
C ILE A 106 -4.50 10.47 0.88
N HIS A 107 -5.17 9.49 0.29
CA HIS A 107 -6.29 8.80 0.90
C HIS A 107 -5.80 7.44 1.41
N ILE A 108 -6.05 7.17 2.69
CA ILE A 108 -5.69 5.91 3.32
C ILE A 108 -6.98 5.31 3.87
N HIS A 109 -7.35 4.16 3.34
CA HIS A 109 -8.40 3.32 3.89
C HIS A 109 -7.76 2.20 4.70
N ILE A 110 -8.19 2.06 5.96
CA ILE A 110 -7.70 1.05 6.89
C ILE A 110 -8.90 0.24 7.37
N ASP A 111 -8.84 -1.06 7.16
CA ASP A 111 -9.79 -2.00 7.74
C ASP A 111 -9.07 -2.88 8.76
N ARG A 112 -9.62 -2.98 9.97
CA ARG A 112 -9.06 -3.78 11.06
C ARG A 112 -9.83 -5.09 11.14
N ILE A 113 -9.14 -6.18 10.86
CA ILE A 113 -9.70 -7.53 10.85
C ILE A 113 -9.23 -8.25 12.12
N ASP A 114 -10.18 -8.77 12.91
CA ASP A 114 -9.84 -9.58 14.08
C ASP A 114 -9.24 -10.91 13.63
N LYS A 115 -8.28 -11.44 14.38
CA LYS A 115 -7.66 -12.73 14.05
C LYS A 115 -8.67 -13.87 13.95
N LYS A 116 -9.77 -13.78 14.71
CA LYS A 116 -10.84 -14.78 14.73
C LYS A 116 -11.60 -14.87 13.40
N ASP A 117 -11.59 -13.79 12.62
CA ASP A 117 -12.26 -13.71 11.32
C ASP A 117 -11.37 -14.25 10.18
N VAL A 118 -10.13 -14.64 10.49
CA VAL A 118 -9.16 -15.14 9.52
C VAL A 118 -9.13 -16.67 9.58
N PRO A 119 -9.48 -17.37 8.49
CA PRO A 119 -9.44 -18.83 8.47
C PRO A 119 -8.00 -19.35 8.49
N GLU A 120 -7.74 -20.41 9.26
CA GLU A 120 -6.39 -20.98 9.41
C GLU A 120 -5.99 -21.92 8.27
N GLU A 121 -6.96 -22.66 7.72
CA GLU A 121 -6.70 -23.61 6.65
C GLU A 121 -6.46 -22.92 5.31
N GLU A 122 -5.43 -23.34 4.59
CA GLU A 122 -4.93 -22.66 3.39
C GLU A 122 -6.01 -22.48 2.30
N ALA A 123 -6.86 -23.49 2.10
CA ALA A 123 -7.92 -23.46 1.10
C ALA A 123 -8.96 -22.37 1.39
N TYR A 124 -9.39 -22.24 2.65
CA TYR A 124 -10.32 -21.22 3.09
C TYR A 124 -9.67 -19.83 3.13
N MET A 125 -8.40 -19.74 3.58
CA MET A 125 -7.64 -18.49 3.57
C MET A 125 -7.41 -17.97 2.16
N ARG A 126 -7.22 -18.86 1.18
CA ARG A 126 -7.15 -18.48 -0.22
C ARG A 126 -8.44 -17.79 -0.69
N ARG A 127 -9.61 -18.38 -0.40
CA ARG A 127 -10.90 -17.79 -0.77
C ARG A 127 -11.13 -16.46 -0.07
N TRP A 128 -10.91 -16.43 1.24
CA TRP A 128 -10.99 -15.23 2.06
C TRP A 128 -10.11 -14.12 1.51
N LEU A 129 -8.84 -14.41 1.19
CA LEU A 129 -7.92 -13.42 0.62
C LEU A 129 -8.38 -12.89 -0.75
N GLN A 130 -8.97 -13.74 -1.59
CA GLN A 130 -9.56 -13.31 -2.87
C GLN A 130 -10.75 -12.37 -2.64
N GLU A 131 -11.69 -12.73 -1.76
CA GLU A 131 -12.85 -11.89 -1.42
C GLU A 131 -12.41 -10.53 -0.87
N ARG A 132 -11.36 -10.50 -0.02
CA ARG A 132 -10.76 -9.25 0.47
C ARG A 132 -10.22 -8.38 -0.66
N PHE A 133 -9.69 -8.97 -1.73
CA PHE A 133 -9.21 -8.25 -2.89
C PHE A 133 -10.35 -7.77 -3.80
N GLU A 134 -11.43 -8.54 -3.93
CA GLU A 134 -12.63 -8.11 -4.65
C GLU A 134 -13.29 -6.88 -4.00
N ILE A 135 -13.36 -6.86 -2.67
CA ILE A 135 -13.87 -5.69 -1.92
C ILE A 135 -13.02 -4.45 -2.25
N LYS A 136 -11.71 -4.60 -2.35
CA LYS A 136 -10.80 -3.49 -2.67
C LYS A 136 -10.89 -3.03 -4.09
N ASP A 137 -11.02 -3.97 -5.02
CA ASP A 137 -11.22 -3.64 -6.43
C ASP A 137 -12.47 -2.79 -6.59
N LYS A 138 -13.56 -3.14 -5.90
CA LYS A 138 -14.79 -2.35 -5.83
C LYS A 138 -14.57 -0.97 -5.19
N LEU A 139 -13.86 -0.90 -4.07
CA LEU A 139 -13.53 0.38 -3.42
C LEU A 139 -12.73 1.31 -4.33
N LEU A 140 -11.76 0.77 -5.08
CA LEU A 140 -10.97 1.55 -6.03
C LEU A 140 -11.77 1.92 -7.28
N LEU A 141 -12.65 1.04 -7.73
CA LEU A 141 -13.57 1.31 -8.83
C LEU A 141 -14.52 2.46 -8.48
N GLU A 142 -15.08 2.48 -7.27
CA GLU A 142 -15.89 3.61 -6.79
C GLU A 142 -15.04 4.88 -6.65
N PHE A 143 -13.82 4.78 -6.12
CA PHE A 143 -12.93 5.93 -5.96
C PHE A 143 -12.58 6.60 -7.30
N TYR A 144 -12.25 5.82 -8.33
CA TYR A 144 -11.77 6.32 -9.63
C TYR A 144 -12.89 6.56 -10.66
N ASP A 145 -13.85 5.63 -10.72
CA ASP A 145 -14.81 5.48 -11.82
C ASP A 145 -16.27 5.69 -11.40
N SER A 146 -16.55 6.15 -10.16
CA SER A 146 -17.93 6.39 -9.72
C SER A 146 -18.65 7.40 -10.63
N PRO A 147 -19.88 7.11 -11.08
CA PRO A 147 -20.72 8.05 -11.82
C PRO A 147 -21.25 9.17 -10.91
N ASP A 148 -21.31 8.94 -9.60
CA ASP A 148 -21.70 9.93 -8.60
C ASP A 148 -20.48 10.79 -8.22
N PRO A 149 -20.49 12.11 -8.50
CA PRO A 149 -19.39 13.01 -8.18
C PRO A 149 -19.06 13.09 -6.68
N GLU A 150 -20.03 12.83 -5.79
CA GLU A 150 -19.79 12.91 -4.34
C GLU A 150 -18.99 11.72 -3.79
N ARG A 151 -19.06 10.58 -4.50
CA ARG A 151 -18.33 9.35 -4.15
C ARG A 151 -16.96 9.26 -4.80
N ARG A 152 -16.71 10.08 -5.82
CA ARG A 152 -15.41 10.14 -6.49
C ARG A 152 -14.37 10.75 -5.56
N ASP A 153 -13.14 10.26 -5.64
CA ASP A 153 -12.00 10.72 -4.85
C ASP A 153 -12.22 10.68 -3.31
N ARG A 154 -13.12 9.79 -2.85
CA ARG A 154 -13.45 9.61 -1.44
C ARG A 154 -13.67 8.13 -1.12
N PHE A 155 -13.02 7.64 -0.07
CA PHE A 155 -13.34 6.33 0.49
C PHE A 155 -14.62 6.39 1.33
N PRO A 156 -15.43 5.31 1.36
CA PRO A 156 -16.62 5.25 2.20
C PRO A 156 -16.26 5.31 3.69
N GLY A 157 -17.18 5.84 4.50
CA GLY A 157 -17.05 5.90 5.96
C GLY A 157 -16.57 7.24 6.51
N LYS A 158 -16.11 7.23 7.77
CA LYS A 158 -15.65 8.43 8.48
C LYS A 158 -14.23 8.79 8.05
N SER A 159 -14.06 9.93 7.37
CA SER A 159 -12.74 10.43 6.99
C SER A 159 -12.14 11.31 8.08
N VAL A 160 -10.87 11.06 8.42
CA VAL A 160 -10.08 11.95 9.28
C VAL A 160 -9.09 12.71 8.40
N HIS A 161 -9.24 14.02 8.32
CA HIS A 161 -8.34 14.87 7.55
C HIS A 161 -7.23 15.39 8.47
N SER A 162 -6.01 14.88 8.27
CA SER A 162 -4.82 15.38 8.95
C SER A 162 -4.02 16.27 7.98
N LYS A 163 -3.82 17.54 8.36
CA LYS A 163 -2.91 18.43 7.63
C LYS A 163 -1.49 18.18 8.15
N LEU A 164 -0.58 17.77 7.26
CA LEU A 164 0.84 17.69 7.57
C LEU A 164 1.37 19.12 7.79
N SER A 165 1.56 19.50 9.05
CA SER A 165 2.09 20.81 9.41
C SER A 165 3.59 20.86 9.13
N LEU A 166 4.03 21.89 8.40
CA LEU A 166 5.45 22.14 8.12
C LEU A 166 6.30 22.23 9.40
N LYS A 167 5.71 22.66 10.52
CA LYS A 167 6.40 22.72 11.82
C LYS A 167 6.85 21.35 12.31
N LYS A 168 6.13 20.27 11.95
CA LYS A 168 6.48 18.89 12.32
C LYS A 168 7.58 18.31 11.45
N THR A 169 7.72 18.79 10.21
CA THR A 169 8.75 18.30 9.26
C THR A 169 10.01 19.14 9.28
N LEU A 170 9.95 20.41 9.72
CA LEU A 170 11.07 21.33 9.73
C LEU A 170 12.31 20.80 10.49
N PRO A 171 12.19 20.22 11.70
CA PRO A 171 13.37 19.75 12.44
C PRO A 171 14.11 18.63 11.69
N SER A 172 13.35 17.66 11.13
CA SER A 172 13.91 16.55 10.36
C SER A 172 14.58 17.05 9.08
N VAL A 173 13.97 18.00 8.37
CA VAL A 173 14.55 18.62 7.18
C VAL A 173 15.82 19.37 7.52
N LEU A 174 15.86 20.13 8.62
CA LEU A 174 17.06 20.86 9.04
C LEU A 174 18.21 19.90 9.40
N VAL A 175 17.94 18.82 10.14
CA VAL A 175 18.95 17.81 10.48
C VAL A 175 19.48 17.11 9.24
N LEU A 176 18.59 16.64 8.35
CA LEU A 176 19.01 15.98 7.12
C LEU A 176 19.76 16.94 6.20
N SER A 177 19.27 18.16 6.01
CA SER A 177 19.95 19.16 5.18
C SER A 177 21.33 19.52 5.75
N GLY A 178 21.46 19.68 7.07
CA GLY A 178 22.74 19.91 7.74
C GLY A 178 23.74 18.77 7.56
N LEU A 179 23.30 17.52 7.72
CA LEU A 179 24.13 16.33 7.47
C LEU A 179 24.55 16.24 6.01
N THR A 180 23.62 16.50 5.08
CA THR A 180 23.87 16.42 3.63
C THR A 180 24.85 17.51 3.19
N VAL A 181 24.68 18.75 3.66
CA VAL A 181 25.60 19.85 3.40
C VAL A 181 26.97 19.56 4.02
N GLY A 182 27.02 19.05 5.25
CA GLY A 182 28.26 18.66 5.91
C GLY A 182 29.03 17.60 5.11
N MET A 183 28.35 16.59 4.58
CA MET A 183 28.95 15.58 3.70
C MET A 183 29.46 16.19 2.39
N LEU A 184 28.67 17.05 1.73
CA LEU A 184 29.04 17.69 0.47
C LEU A 184 30.19 18.70 0.60
N MET A 185 30.43 19.27 1.77
CA MET A 185 31.56 20.19 2.01
C MET A 185 32.91 19.48 2.18
N THR A 186 32.90 18.16 2.42
CA THR A 186 34.14 17.36 2.53
C THR A 186 34.51 16.69 1.21
N GLU A 187 35.81 16.62 0.89
CA GLU A 187 36.28 15.92 -0.33
C GLU A 187 35.93 14.43 -0.33
N ALA A 188 35.97 13.77 0.83
CA ALA A 188 35.59 12.37 0.98
C ALA A 188 34.09 12.16 0.73
N GLY A 189 33.23 13.03 1.27
CA GLY A 189 31.79 12.95 1.05
C GLY A 189 31.38 13.23 -0.40
N ARG A 190 32.06 14.16 -1.10
CA ARG A 190 31.82 14.42 -2.53
C ARG A 190 32.16 13.23 -3.44
N LYS A 191 33.15 12.42 -3.07
CA LYS A 191 33.48 11.18 -3.80
C LYS A 191 32.49 10.04 -3.53
N LEU A 192 31.84 10.04 -2.37
CA LEU A 192 30.88 9.01 -1.95
C LEU A 192 29.45 9.29 -2.41
N PHE A 193 29.06 10.57 -2.52
CA PHE A 193 27.70 11.01 -2.83
C PHE A 193 27.11 10.45 -4.15
N PRO A 194 27.84 10.39 -5.29
CA PRO A 194 27.30 9.81 -6.52
C PRO A 194 27.17 8.27 -6.51
N LEU A 195 27.63 7.57 -5.46
CA LEU A 195 27.46 6.12 -5.32
C LEU A 195 26.18 5.73 -4.55
N VAL A 196 25.47 6.70 -3.96
CA VAL A 196 24.32 6.49 -3.07
C VAL A 196 22.98 6.88 -3.72
N LEU A 197 23.02 7.51 -4.89
CA LEU A 197 21.86 7.80 -5.76
C LEU A 197 21.79 6.78 -6.90
#